data_AF-A0A842KXS5-F1
#
_entry.id   AF-A0A842KXS5-F1
#
_cell.length_a   1.000
_cell.length_b   1.000
_cell.length_c   1.000
_cell.angle_alpha   90.00
_cell.angle_beta   90.00
_cell.angle_gamma   90.00
#
_symmetry.space_group_name_H-M   'P 1'
#
loop_
_entity.id
_entity.type
_entity.pdbx_description
1 polymer ?
#
loop_
_entity_poly.entity_id
_entity_poly.type
_entity_poly.pdbx_seq_one_letter_code
_entity_poly.pdbx_strand_id
1 'polypeptide(L)' 'MLVLDKSEVDKRLKVLRDELSQRPTSEELRGWNYDRPPVQPLSQSIRFGVGELAGRYCETLRDIYLKRIL' A
#
# COMPACT_ATOMS: atom_id res chain seq x y z
N MET A 1 2.08 -6.68 -24.82
CA MET A 1 3.06 -5.73 -24.26
C MET A 1 2.47 -4.34 -24.46
N LEU A 2 2.02 -3.68 -23.39
CA LEU A 2 1.57 -2.29 -23.48
C LEU A 2 2.82 -1.40 -23.57
N VAL A 3 3.26 -1.11 -24.80
CA VAL A 3 4.32 -0.12 -25.03
C VAL A 3 3.65 1.25 -24.91
N LEU A 4 3.71 1.81 -23.70
CA LEU A 4 3.28 3.17 -23.47
C LEU A 4 4.33 4.11 -24.06
N ASP A 5 3.92 5.00 -24.96
CA ASP A 5 4.77 6.10 -25.41
C ASP A 5 5.04 7.02 -24.20
N LYS A 6 6.33 7.27 -23.94
CA LYS A 6 6.78 8.14 -22.85
C LYS A 6 6.12 9.52 -22.93
N SER A 7 5.96 10.06 -24.15
CA SER A 7 5.38 11.40 -24.33
C SER A 7 3.92 11.47 -23.91
N GLU A 8 3.16 10.41 -24.17
CA GLU A 8 1.75 10.28 -23.81
C GLU A 8 1.60 10.09 -22.29
N VAL A 9 2.48 9.29 -21.67
CA VAL A 9 2.52 9.12 -20.21
C VAL A 9 2.82 10.44 -19.51
N ASP A 10 3.80 11.20 -19.99
CA ASP A 10 4.18 12.48 -19.40
C ASP A 10 3.03 13.50 -19.46
N LYS A 11 2.29 13.56 -20.58
CA LYS A 11 1.09 14.41 -20.72
C LYS A 11 0.00 14.02 -19.74
N ARG A 12 -0.31 12.72 -19.63
CA ARG A 12 -1.33 12.22 -18.69
C ARG A 12 -0.94 12.47 -17.25
N LEU A 13 0.33 12.27 -16.89
CA LEU A 13 0.85 12.57 -15.56
C LEU A 13 0.73 14.06 -15.23
N LYS A 14 0.94 14.95 -16.19
CA LYS A 14 0.75 16.39 -15.99
C LYS A 14 -0.70 16.71 -15.65
N VAL A 15 -1.66 16.22 -16.45
CA VAL A 15 -3.10 16.43 -16.21
C VAL A 15 -3.50 15.88 -14.84
N LEU A 16 -3.07 14.66 -14.49
CA LEU A 16 -3.38 14.05 -13.19
C LEU A 16 -2.80 14.84 -12.01
N ARG A 17 -1.61 15.43 -12.15
CA ARG A 17 -1.03 16.30 -11.11
C ARG A 17 -1.88 17.57 -10.92
N ASP A 18 -2.32 18.18 -12.02
CA ASP A 18 -3.18 19.37 -11.97
C ASP A 18 -4.51 19.04 -11.29
N GLU A 19 -5.14 17.91 -11.63
CA GLU A 19 -6.38 17.44 -10.99
C GLU A 19 -6.20 17.12 -9.49
N LEU A 20 -5.12 16.42 -9.13
CA LEU A 20 -4.81 16.12 -7.73
C LEU A 20 -4.53 17.38 -6.92
N SER A 21 -3.96 18.43 -7.54
CA SER A 21 -3.72 19.70 -6.86
C SER A 21 -5.01 20.42 -6.47
N GLN A 22 -6.11 20.23 -7.24
CA GLN A 22 -7.43 20.78 -6.92
C GLN A 22 -8.16 20.03 -5.81
N ARG A 23 -7.75 18.78 -5.54
CA ARG A 23 -8.30 17.93 -4.47
C ARG A 23 -7.16 17.38 -3.63
N PRO A 24 -6.45 18.26 -2.89
CA PRO A 24 -5.31 17.83 -2.12
C PRO A 24 -5.75 16.79 -1.09
N THR A 25 -5.00 15.69 -1.00
CA THR A 25 -5.14 14.75 0.12
C THR A 25 -4.98 15.53 1.42
N SER A 26 -5.89 15.31 2.38
CA SER A 26 -5.79 15.88 3.73
C SER A 26 -4.38 15.69 4.28
N GLU A 27 -3.82 16.71 4.94
CA GLU A 27 -2.49 16.64 5.54
C GLU A 27 -2.37 15.46 6.53
N GLU A 28 -3.47 15.11 7.21
CA GLU A 28 -3.51 13.97 8.12
C GLU A 28 -3.32 12.61 7.43
N LEU A 29 -3.64 12.56 6.14
CA LEU A 29 -3.50 11.37 5.28
C LEU A 29 -2.27 11.49 4.37
N ARG A 30 -1.53 12.61 4.42
CA ARG A 30 -0.37 12.86 3.57
C ARG A 30 0.88 12.33 4.27
N GLY A 31 1.44 11.27 3.69
CA GLY A 31 2.66 10.64 4.18
C GLY A 31 2.40 9.54 5.21
N TRP A 32 3.49 8.89 5.63
CA TRP A 32 3.44 7.93 6.73
C TRP A 32 3.55 8.71 8.03
N ASN A 33 2.48 8.69 8.83
CA ASN A 33 2.37 9.43 10.09
C ASN A 33 3.20 8.72 11.18
N TYR A 34 4.53 8.81 11.12
CA TYR A 34 5.44 8.16 12.09
C TYR A 34 5.33 8.76 13.50
N ASP A 35 4.67 9.90 13.67
CA ASP A 35 4.44 10.56 14.95
C ASP A 35 3.16 10.10 15.64
N ARG A 36 2.20 9.49 14.93
CA ARG A 36 0.94 8.99 15.51
C ARG A 36 0.78 7.48 15.30
N PRO A 37 0.32 6.73 16.32
CA PRO A 37 0.09 5.30 16.18
C PRO A 37 -0.97 4.98 15.10
N PRO A 38 -0.89 3.80 14.45
CA PRO A 38 0.08 2.73 14.64
C PRO A 38 1.23 2.81 13.63
N VAL A 39 2.35 3.38 14.06
CA VAL A 39 3.63 3.38 13.32
C VAL A 39 4.29 1.99 13.33
N GLN A 40 3.88 1.18 14.29
CA GLN A 40 4.30 -0.21 14.49
C GLN A 40 3.10 -1.13 14.23
N PRO A 41 3.31 -2.37 13.75
CA PRO A 41 2.25 -3.37 13.70
C PRO A 41 1.49 -3.44 15.04
N LEU A 42 0.16 -3.46 14.97
CA LEU A 42 -0.72 -3.51 16.15
C LEU A 42 -0.41 -4.67 17.09
N SER A 43 0.13 -5.76 16.54
CA SER A 43 0.59 -6.89 17.33
C SER A 43 2.09 -6.79 17.62
N GLN A 44 2.44 -6.66 18.89
CA GLN A 44 3.83 -6.74 19.35
C GLN A 44 4.29 -8.20 19.54
N SER A 45 3.37 -9.12 19.78
CA SER A 45 3.63 -10.55 20.01
C SER A 45 3.68 -11.35 18.71
N ILE A 46 2.91 -10.96 17.69
CA ILE A 46 2.80 -11.70 16.42
C ILE A 46 3.60 -10.97 15.34
N ARG A 47 4.76 -11.53 15.00
CA ARG A 47 5.61 -11.03 13.92
C ARG A 47 5.44 -11.90 12.68
N PHE A 48 4.96 -11.32 11.59
CA PHE A 48 4.87 -12.01 10.30
C PHE A 48 6.11 -11.75 9.45
N GLY A 49 6.59 -12.77 8.75
CA GLY A 49 7.54 -12.58 7.66
C GLY A 49 6.84 -11.89 6.48
N VAL A 50 7.55 -11.03 5.75
CA VAL A 50 6.99 -10.31 4.58
C VAL A 50 6.39 -11.29 3.57
N GLY A 51 7.07 -12.42 3.31
CA GLY A 51 6.58 -13.44 2.38
C GLY A 51 5.26 -14.09 2.79
N GLU A 52 4.95 -14.18 4.09
CA GLU A 52 3.69 -14.75 4.58
C GLU A 52 2.50 -13.85 4.24
N LEU A 53 2.67 -12.52 4.29
CA LEU A 53 1.61 -11.57 3.97
C LEU A 53 1.57 -11.21 2.48
N ALA A 54 2.72 -11.24 1.81
CA ALA A 54 2.85 -10.89 0.39
C ALA A 54 2.43 -12.04 -0.53
N GLY A 55 2.55 -13.28 -0.07
CA GLY A 55 2.06 -14.48 -0.77
C GLY A 55 0.54 -14.53 -0.75
N ARG A 56 -0.13 -13.65 -1.51
CA ARG A 56 -1.60 -13.57 -1.62
C ARG A 56 -2.22 -14.76 -2.39
N TYR A 57 -1.63 -15.96 -2.32
CA TYR A 57 -2.18 -17.17 -2.96
C TYR A 57 -3.45 -17.67 -2.25
N CYS A 58 -3.62 -17.35 -0.96
CA CYS A 58 -4.88 -17.53 -0.24
C CYS A 58 -5.50 -16.16 0.05
N GLU A 59 -6.59 -15.83 -0.65
CA GLU A 59 -7.27 -14.53 -0.48
C GLU A 59 -7.75 -14.28 0.96
N THR A 60 -8.09 -15.36 1.67
CA THR A 60 -8.63 -15.31 3.03
C THR A 60 -7.56 -15.37 4.12
N LEU A 61 -6.27 -15.54 3.77
CA LEU A 61 -5.15 -15.73 4.71
C LEU A 61 -5.35 -16.93 5.68
N ARG A 62 -6.19 -17.91 5.31
CA ARG A 62 -6.47 -19.10 6.13
C ARG A 62 -5.23 -19.96 6.32
N ASP A 63 -4.38 -20.01 5.32
CA ASP A 63 -3.06 -20.66 5.36
C ASP A 63 -2.18 -20.11 6.50
N ILE A 64 -2.20 -18.80 6.76
CA ILE A 64 -1.47 -18.19 7.87
C ILE A 64 -2.04 -18.63 9.22
N TYR A 65 -3.37 -18.66 9.35
CA TYR A 65 -4.04 -19.12 10.57
C TYR A 65 -3.66 -20.57 10.89
N LEU A 66 -3.77 -21.46 9.90
CA LEU A 66 -3.42 -22.87 10.03
C LEU A 66 -1.96 -23.06 10.42
N LYS A 67 -1.04 -22.22 9.92
CA LYS A 67 0.40 -22.32 10.23
C LYS A 67 0.75 -21.82 11.64
N ARG A 68 -0.02 -20.90 12.21
CA ARG A 68 0.36 -20.16 13.42
C ARG A 68 -0.44 -20.51 14.67
N ILE A 69 -1.61 -21.11 14.51
CA ILE A 69 -2.54 -21.38 15.62
C ILE A 69 -2.84 -22.87 15.76
N LEU A 70 -2.99 -23.59 14.65
CA LEU A 70 -3.17 -25.04 14.61
C LEU A 70 -1.84 -25.76 14.45
#